data_AF-A0A8C3BWM9-F1
#
_entry.id   AF-A0A8C3BWM9-F1
#
_cell.length_a   1.000
_cell.length_b   1.000
_cell.length_c   1.000
_cell.angle_alpha   90.00
_cell.angle_beta   90.00
_cell.angle_gamma   90.00
#
_symmetry.space_group_name_H-M   'P 1'
#
loop_
_entity.id
_entity.type
_entity.pdbx_description
1 polymer ?
#
loop_
_entity_poly.entity_id
_entity_poly.type
_entity_poly.pdbx_seq_one_letter_code
_entity_poly.pdbx_strand_id
1 'polypeptide(L)'
;MAPAEGSDGGSDGLASARRPPAVTRWRRDAGGAAEMAAERSGAGSGRGAGARRKRLWRPASLRGLLGSLQEGQGFAFRRKQKIERKYRKLLKKERKIHSPHDNQFVDTYPEHLKHLYLAEEERLKKQHKRRDDSVLSEEKLNIAVESVMTEEKFKKKTSNQKAKEEYEKIKAERAKKKEEAEKRRQQREEAQRLYKQKKMEAYKILSKKTKKGQPNLNLQMEFLLQKIQQNT
;
A
#
# COMPACT_ATOMS: atom_id res chain seq x y z
N MET A 1 -60.87 -57.35 17.94
CA MET A 1 -60.91 -58.42 16.92
C MET A 1 -61.31 -57.77 15.60
N ALA A 2 -60.47 -57.91 14.58
CA ALA A 2 -60.51 -57.42 13.19
C ALA A 2 -60.24 -55.90 12.89
N PRO A 3 -59.38 -55.58 11.88
CA PRO A 3 -58.90 -54.24 11.50
C PRO A 3 -59.35 -53.76 10.09
N ALA A 4 -59.06 -52.50 9.72
CA ALA A 4 -58.98 -51.98 8.35
C ALA A 4 -57.99 -50.78 8.33
N GLU A 5 -56.83 -50.91 7.67
CA GLU A 5 -56.53 -50.39 6.32
C GLU A 5 -56.81 -48.87 6.21
N GLY A 6 -55.85 -47.96 5.96
CA GLY A 6 -54.63 -48.05 5.18
C GLY A 6 -54.76 -47.00 4.07
N SER A 7 -53.95 -45.93 4.08
CA SER A 7 -53.56 -45.18 2.86
C SER A 7 -52.54 -44.09 3.19
N ASP A 8 -51.31 -44.37 2.76
CA ASP A 8 -50.14 -43.51 2.69
C ASP A 8 -50.32 -42.36 1.68
N GLY A 9 -49.92 -41.16 2.10
CA GLY A 9 -49.57 -40.03 1.26
C GLY A 9 -48.75 -39.08 2.14
N GLY A 10 -47.59 -38.56 1.78
CA GLY A 10 -46.87 -38.50 0.52
C GLY A 10 -45.79 -37.43 0.71
N SER A 11 -44.76 -37.48 -0.14
CA SER A 11 -43.72 -36.46 -0.36
C SER A 11 -42.55 -36.38 0.65
N ASP A 12 -41.57 -37.25 0.42
CA ASP A 12 -40.17 -36.99 0.69
C ASP A 12 -39.67 -35.81 -0.19
N GLY A 13 -39.67 -34.62 0.40
CA GLY A 13 -39.01 -33.44 -0.17
C GLY A 13 -37.50 -33.47 0.11
N LEU A 14 -36.74 -34.16 -0.74
CA LEU A 14 -35.29 -34.06 -0.79
C LEU A 14 -34.86 -32.61 -1.09
N ALA A 15 -34.49 -31.87 -0.04
CA ALA A 15 -33.89 -30.55 -0.15
C ALA A 15 -32.51 -30.66 -0.82
N SER A 16 -32.51 -30.49 -2.13
CA SER A 16 -31.31 -30.35 -2.96
C SER A 16 -30.48 -29.16 -2.46
N ALA A 17 -29.32 -29.47 -1.88
CA ALA A 17 -28.32 -28.50 -1.45
C ALA A 17 -27.87 -27.65 -2.65
N ARG A 18 -28.34 -26.40 -2.69
CA ARG A 18 -27.85 -25.39 -3.63
C ARG A 18 -26.38 -25.11 -3.32
N ARG A 19 -25.47 -25.64 -4.15
CA ARG A 19 -24.07 -25.23 -4.19
C ARG A 19 -24.01 -23.71 -4.42
N PRO A 20 -23.24 -22.93 -3.63
CA PRO A 20 -23.04 -21.52 -3.93
C PRO A 20 -22.25 -21.36 -5.24
N PRO A 21 -22.56 -20.35 -6.08
CA PRO A 21 -21.78 -20.08 -7.27
C PRO A 21 -20.36 -19.65 -6.91
N ALA A 22 -19.38 -20.17 -7.67
CA ALA A 22 -17.97 -19.88 -7.49
C ALA A 22 -17.68 -18.38 -7.60
N VAL A 23 -17.19 -17.79 -6.51
CA VAL A 23 -16.59 -16.45 -6.53
C VAL A 23 -15.39 -16.49 -7.48
N THR A 24 -15.43 -15.64 -8.50
CA THR A 24 -14.33 -15.44 -9.44
C THR A 24 -13.09 -14.96 -8.68
N ARG A 25 -12.17 -15.90 -8.49
CA ARG A 25 -10.79 -15.66 -8.08
C ARG A 25 -10.15 -14.74 -9.12
N TRP A 26 -9.85 -13.51 -8.72
CA TRP A 26 -8.99 -12.61 -9.49
C TRP A 26 -7.68 -13.33 -9.80
N ARG A 27 -7.50 -13.71 -11.08
CA ARG A 27 -6.19 -14.07 -11.61
C ARG A 27 -5.31 -12.84 -11.52
N ARG A 28 -4.33 -12.90 -10.64
CA ARG A 28 -3.15 -12.04 -10.67
C ARG A 28 -2.24 -12.66 -11.72
N ASP A 29 -2.37 -12.24 -12.97
CA ASP A 29 -1.45 -12.66 -14.00
C ASP A 29 -0.07 -12.09 -13.68
N ALA A 30 0.82 -13.03 -13.38
CA ALA A 30 2.24 -12.85 -13.34
C ALA A 30 2.71 -12.41 -14.73
N GLY A 31 3.52 -11.35 -14.76
CA GLY A 31 4.29 -11.03 -15.93
C GLY A 31 5.38 -12.08 -16.17
N GLY A 32 5.66 -12.33 -17.44
CA GLY A 32 6.94 -12.89 -17.88
C GLY A 32 6.82 -14.03 -18.87
N ALA A 33 7.52 -13.85 -19.99
CA ALA A 33 8.02 -14.88 -20.92
C ALA A 33 7.04 -15.44 -21.95
N ALA A 34 7.01 -14.80 -23.13
CA ALA A 34 7.15 -15.48 -24.42
C ALA A 34 7.13 -14.43 -25.54
N GLU A 35 8.28 -13.86 -25.90
CA GLU A 35 8.44 -13.32 -27.26
C GLU A 35 9.93 -13.26 -27.64
N MET A 36 10.40 -14.36 -28.22
CA MET A 36 11.53 -14.41 -29.14
C MET A 36 11.26 -15.55 -30.12
N ALA A 37 11.58 -15.31 -31.39
CA ALA A 37 11.54 -16.19 -32.56
C ALA A 37 10.21 -16.21 -33.35
N ALA A 38 10.16 -15.45 -34.45
CA ALA A 38 10.30 -16.03 -35.79
C ALA A 38 10.29 -14.94 -36.87
N GLU A 39 11.33 -14.96 -37.70
CA GLU A 39 11.47 -14.15 -38.90
C GLU A 39 10.67 -14.69 -40.10
N ARG A 40 10.38 -13.79 -41.05
CA ARG A 40 10.34 -13.96 -42.52
C ARG A 40 9.28 -14.88 -43.18
N SER A 41 8.35 -14.23 -43.88
CA SER A 41 8.01 -14.43 -45.31
C SER A 41 7.00 -13.32 -45.67
N GLY A 42 7.10 -12.60 -46.77
CA GLY A 42 7.07 -13.08 -48.15
C GLY A 42 5.75 -12.59 -48.77
N ALA A 43 5.84 -11.79 -49.82
CA ALA A 43 4.77 -10.98 -50.40
C ALA A 43 3.51 -11.76 -50.84
N GLY A 44 2.35 -11.11 -50.70
CA GLY A 44 1.08 -11.54 -51.28
C GLY A 44 0.13 -10.35 -51.42
N SER A 45 0.09 -9.77 -52.62
CA SER A 45 -0.79 -8.67 -52.99
C SER A 45 -2.26 -9.09 -52.99
N GLY A 46 -2.99 -8.75 -51.92
CA GLY A 46 -4.45 -8.81 -51.89
C GLY A 46 -5.03 -7.41 -52.04
N ARG A 47 -5.53 -7.07 -53.23
CA ARG A 47 -6.39 -5.90 -53.45
C ARG A 47 -7.72 -6.11 -52.74
N GLY A 48 -7.75 -5.84 -51.43
CA GLY A 48 -8.98 -5.69 -50.67
C GLY A 48 -9.42 -4.24 -50.71
N ALA A 49 -10.41 -3.92 -51.53
CA ALA A 49 -11.17 -2.67 -51.43
C ALA A 49 -11.96 -2.67 -50.11
N GLY A 50 -11.25 -2.46 -49.00
CA GLY A 50 -11.81 -2.35 -47.66
C GLY A 50 -12.51 -1.01 -47.49
N ALA A 51 -13.80 -1.06 -47.17
CA ALA A 51 -14.69 0.03 -46.81
C ALA A 51 -13.97 1.34 -46.45
N ARG A 52 -14.13 2.36 -47.31
CA ARG A 52 -13.78 3.75 -46.97
C ARG A 52 -14.57 4.13 -45.71
N ARG A 53 -13.98 3.96 -44.53
CA ARG A 53 -14.49 4.56 -43.30
C ARG A 53 -14.59 6.04 -43.59
N LYS A 54 -15.82 6.56 -43.73
CA LYS A 54 -16.08 7.99 -43.90
C LYS A 54 -15.37 8.68 -42.75
N ARG A 55 -14.31 9.45 -43.06
CA ARG A 55 -13.57 10.21 -42.06
C ARG A 55 -14.57 11.15 -41.40
N LEU A 56 -14.79 11.01 -40.09
CA LEU A 56 -15.58 11.95 -39.32
C LEU A 56 -15.06 13.35 -39.60
N TRP A 57 -15.96 14.22 -40.06
CA TRP A 57 -15.64 15.58 -40.49
C TRP A 57 -15.13 16.36 -39.28
N ARG A 58 -13.80 16.48 -39.16
CA ARG A 58 -13.21 17.49 -38.28
C ARG A 58 -13.42 18.86 -38.92
N PRO A 59 -13.89 19.89 -38.20
CA PRO A 59 -13.91 21.25 -38.72
C PRO A 59 -12.46 21.66 -39.06
N ALA A 60 -12.28 22.38 -40.17
CA ALA A 60 -10.96 22.72 -40.71
C ALA A 60 -10.08 23.50 -39.71
N SER A 61 -10.70 24.24 -38.79
CA SER A 61 -10.05 24.98 -37.70
C SER A 61 -9.26 24.10 -36.72
N LEU A 62 -9.59 22.81 -36.61
CA LEU A 62 -8.87 21.85 -35.74
C LEU A 62 -7.85 21.00 -36.50
N ARG A 63 -7.73 21.16 -37.83
CA ARG A 63 -6.72 20.44 -38.63
C ARG A 63 -5.31 21.01 -38.42
N GLY A 64 -5.17 22.27 -38.01
CA GLY A 64 -3.87 22.91 -37.71
C GLY A 64 -3.44 22.86 -36.24
N LEU A 65 -4.30 22.43 -35.30
CA LEU A 65 -4.01 22.48 -33.86
C LEU A 65 -3.31 21.22 -33.31
N LEU A 66 -3.07 20.21 -34.15
CA LEU A 66 -2.12 19.14 -33.85
C LEU A 66 -0.90 19.34 -34.76
N GLY A 67 0.08 20.03 -34.20
CA GLY A 67 1.21 20.62 -34.92
C GLY A 67 2.00 19.69 -35.85
N SER A 68 2.74 20.34 -36.74
CA SER A 68 3.64 19.76 -37.74
C SER A 68 4.70 18.87 -37.08
N LEU A 69 4.97 17.71 -37.71
CA LEU A 69 6.08 16.82 -37.33
C LEU A 69 7.45 17.50 -37.50
N GLN A 70 7.51 18.57 -38.31
CA GLN A 70 8.74 19.23 -38.74
C GLN A 70 9.17 20.38 -37.81
N GLU A 71 8.27 20.98 -37.03
CA GLU A 71 8.58 22.12 -36.14
C GLU A 71 8.54 21.77 -34.64
N GLY A 72 8.26 20.51 -34.28
CA GLY A 72 8.23 20.07 -32.88
C GLY A 72 7.07 20.64 -32.04
N GLN A 73 6.15 21.39 -32.65
CA GLN A 73 5.15 22.21 -31.94
C GLN A 73 4.00 21.42 -31.27
N GLY A 74 3.77 20.15 -31.63
CA GLY A 74 2.71 19.34 -31.02
C GLY A 74 3.16 18.53 -29.80
N PHE A 75 4.21 17.73 -29.95
CA PHE A 75 4.57 16.75 -28.92
C PHE A 75 5.44 17.33 -27.81
N ALA A 76 6.35 18.25 -28.13
CA ALA A 76 7.15 18.96 -27.13
C ALA A 76 6.25 19.85 -26.26
N PHE A 77 5.29 20.55 -26.86
CA PHE A 77 4.31 21.35 -26.12
C PHE A 77 3.40 20.50 -25.22
N ARG A 78 2.89 19.36 -25.72
CA ARG A 78 2.10 18.42 -24.89
C ARG A 78 2.94 17.81 -23.76
N ARG A 79 4.23 17.53 -23.98
CA ARG A 79 5.16 17.08 -22.94
C ARG A 79 5.40 18.19 -21.91
N LYS A 80 5.64 19.42 -22.36
CA LYS A 80 5.79 20.60 -21.49
C LYS A 80 4.55 20.81 -20.62
N GLN A 81 3.36 20.81 -21.21
CA GLN A 81 2.10 20.88 -20.46
C GLN A 81 1.93 19.71 -19.48
N LYS A 82 2.33 18.49 -19.84
CA LYS A 82 2.31 17.34 -18.91
C LYS A 82 3.27 17.55 -17.73
N ILE A 83 4.47 18.07 -17.98
CA ILE A 83 5.47 18.37 -16.95
C ILE A 83 4.94 19.46 -16.02
N GLU A 84 4.42 20.57 -16.57
CA GLU A 84 3.82 21.66 -15.80
C GLU A 84 2.64 21.19 -14.92
N ARG A 85 1.76 20.35 -15.46
CA ARG A 85 0.65 19.76 -14.69
C ARG A 85 1.16 18.89 -13.55
N LYS A 86 2.18 18.05 -13.79
CA LYS A 86 2.80 17.23 -12.75
C LYS A 86 3.45 18.10 -11.67
N TYR A 87 4.15 19.16 -12.05
CA TYR A 87 4.77 20.11 -11.14
C TYR A 87 3.75 20.86 -10.28
N ARG A 88 2.70 21.44 -10.89
CA ARG A 88 1.59 22.06 -10.15
C ARG A 88 0.90 21.08 -9.20
N LYS A 89 0.83 19.79 -9.56
CA LYS A 89 0.30 18.74 -8.68
C LYS A 89 1.19 18.49 -7.46
N LEU A 90 2.52 18.56 -7.60
CA LEU A 90 3.45 18.48 -6.47
C LEU A 90 3.32 19.70 -5.55
N LEU A 91 3.31 20.92 -6.10
CA LEU A 91 3.09 22.14 -5.32
C LEU A 91 1.76 22.12 -4.54
N LYS A 92 0.69 21.60 -5.15
CA LYS A 92 -0.61 21.41 -4.45
C LYS A 92 -0.53 20.41 -3.30
N LYS A 93 0.35 19.40 -3.37
CA LYS A 93 0.56 18.45 -2.28
C LYS A 93 1.40 19.08 -1.16
N GLU A 94 2.46 19.78 -1.50
CA GLU A 94 3.30 20.51 -0.54
C GLU A 94 2.48 21.55 0.23
N ARG A 95 1.67 22.37 -0.48
CA ARG A 95 0.77 23.34 0.16
C ARG A 95 -0.27 22.70 1.10
N LYS A 96 -0.72 21.49 0.82
CA LYS A 96 -1.65 20.76 1.71
C LYS A 96 -0.94 20.28 2.98
N ILE A 97 0.29 19.78 2.84
CA ILE A 97 1.10 19.33 3.99
C ILE A 97 1.49 20.50 4.89
N HIS A 98 1.78 21.67 4.30
CA HIS A 98 2.11 22.90 5.02
C HIS A 98 0.89 23.78 5.33
N SER A 99 -0.35 23.28 5.15
CA SER A 99 -1.55 24.01 5.54
C SER A 99 -1.55 24.17 7.07
N PRO A 100 -1.44 25.40 7.62
CA PRO A 100 -1.45 25.59 9.06
C PRO A 100 -2.79 25.22 9.71
N HIS A 101 -3.87 25.09 8.91
CA HIS A 101 -5.18 24.67 9.41
C HIS A 101 -5.24 23.21 9.88
N ASP A 102 -4.43 22.30 9.35
CA ASP A 102 -4.51 20.86 9.70
C ASP A 102 -3.78 20.55 11.03
N ASN A 103 -2.87 21.44 11.47
CA ASN A 103 -2.14 21.33 12.74
C ASN A 103 -2.69 22.28 13.83
N GLN A 104 -3.73 23.04 13.52
CA GLN A 104 -4.43 23.91 14.47
C GLN A 104 -5.73 23.24 14.92
N PHE A 105 -5.64 22.01 15.45
CA PHE A 105 -6.57 21.61 16.51
C PHE A 105 -6.07 22.26 17.80
N VAL A 106 -6.15 23.59 17.84
CA VAL A 106 -6.09 24.29 19.11
C VAL A 106 -7.50 24.14 19.66
N ASP A 107 -7.66 23.47 20.79
CA ASP A 107 -8.89 23.46 21.61
C ASP A 107 -9.18 24.87 22.14
N THR A 108 -9.13 25.89 21.29
CA THR A 108 -9.76 27.17 21.53
C THR A 108 -11.23 26.94 21.30
N TYR A 109 -11.86 26.31 22.30
CA TYR A 109 -13.31 26.19 22.34
C TYR A 109 -13.90 27.58 22.10
N PRO A 110 -14.88 27.70 21.19
CA PRO A 110 -15.64 28.93 21.05
C PRO A 110 -16.08 29.42 22.44
N GLU A 111 -15.75 30.66 22.76
CA GLU A 111 -15.70 31.20 24.14
C GLU A 111 -16.98 30.92 24.95
N HIS A 112 -18.12 30.85 24.27
CA HIS A 112 -19.45 30.57 24.80
C HIS A 112 -19.68 29.12 25.28
N LEU A 113 -18.83 28.14 24.91
CA LEU A 113 -18.95 26.74 25.35
C LEU A 113 -18.05 26.41 26.55
N LYS A 114 -17.15 27.33 26.95
CA LYS A 114 -16.24 27.16 28.08
C LYS A 114 -16.96 26.83 29.39
N HIS A 115 -18.18 27.34 29.58
CA HIS A 115 -18.98 27.09 30.79
C HIS A 115 -19.46 25.64 30.92
N LEU A 116 -19.78 24.95 29.81
CA LEU A 116 -20.15 23.54 29.85
C LEU A 116 -18.98 22.68 30.31
N TYR A 117 -17.77 23.02 29.86
CA TYR A 117 -16.55 22.29 30.22
C TYR A 117 -16.15 22.54 31.67
N LEU A 118 -16.21 23.79 32.15
CA LEU A 118 -15.96 24.10 33.56
C LEU A 118 -16.95 23.38 34.49
N ALA A 119 -18.23 23.28 34.10
CA ALA A 119 -19.24 22.55 34.86
C ALA A 119 -18.97 21.02 34.87
N GLU A 120 -18.53 20.45 33.74
CA GLU A 120 -18.16 19.05 33.64
C GLU A 120 -16.91 18.72 34.48
N GLU A 121 -15.88 19.55 34.41
CA GLU A 121 -14.67 19.43 35.22
C GLU A 121 -14.98 19.48 36.72
N GLU A 122 -15.82 20.41 37.16
CA GLU A 122 -16.21 20.49 38.57
C GLU A 122 -16.93 19.22 39.03
N ARG A 123 -17.83 18.69 38.19
CA ARG A 123 -18.57 17.46 38.50
C ARG A 123 -17.62 16.27 38.59
N LEU A 124 -16.64 16.16 37.70
CA LEU A 124 -15.61 15.12 37.70
C LEU A 124 -14.67 15.26 38.91
N LYS A 125 -14.19 16.46 39.22
CA LYS A 125 -13.35 16.71 40.42
C LYS A 125 -14.10 16.35 41.70
N LYS A 126 -15.40 16.65 41.79
CA LYS A 126 -16.26 16.23 42.92
C LYS A 126 -16.40 14.70 42.99
N GLN A 127 -16.48 13.99 41.85
CA GLN A 127 -16.49 12.52 41.85
C GLN A 127 -15.14 11.90 42.18
N HIS A 128 -14.04 12.47 41.68
CA HIS A 128 -12.68 12.02 42.00
C HIS A 128 -12.39 12.21 43.48
N LYS A 129 -12.67 13.37 44.07
CA LYS A 129 -12.53 13.56 45.53
C LYS A 129 -13.29 12.50 46.33
N ARG A 130 -14.56 12.25 45.98
CA ARG A 130 -15.37 11.19 46.62
C ARG A 130 -14.80 9.78 46.43
N ARG A 131 -14.14 9.52 45.30
CA ARG A 131 -13.47 8.23 45.02
C ARG A 131 -12.14 8.13 45.71
N ASP A 132 -11.32 9.17 45.76
CA ASP A 132 -10.02 9.18 46.41
C ASP A 132 -10.20 9.00 47.93
N ASP A 133 -11.25 9.59 48.53
CA ASP A 133 -11.67 9.34 49.91
C ASP A 133 -12.12 7.87 50.12
N SER A 134 -12.73 7.24 49.10
CA SER A 134 -13.12 5.80 49.10
C SER A 134 -11.91 4.89 48.92
N VAL A 135 -11.00 5.20 48.00
CA VAL A 135 -9.80 4.42 47.66
C VAL A 135 -8.83 4.43 48.83
N LEU A 136 -8.67 5.55 49.54
CA LEU A 136 -7.88 5.60 50.79
C LEU A 136 -8.47 4.72 51.91
N SER A 137 -9.77 4.41 51.85
CA SER A 137 -10.41 3.46 52.77
C SER A 137 -10.29 2.01 52.28
N GLU A 138 -10.30 1.80 50.96
CA GLU A 138 -10.16 0.48 50.31
C GLU A 138 -8.70 -0.01 50.32
N GLU A 139 -7.69 0.86 50.16
CA GLU A 139 -6.27 0.51 50.26
C GLU A 139 -5.89 0.03 51.66
N LYS A 140 -6.47 0.65 52.70
CA LYS A 140 -6.33 0.18 54.10
C LYS A 140 -6.94 -1.22 54.31
N LEU A 141 -7.98 -1.58 53.55
CA LEU A 141 -8.62 -2.89 53.59
C LEU A 141 -7.90 -3.92 52.69
N ASN A 142 -7.32 -3.50 51.57
CA ASN A 142 -6.63 -4.37 50.62
C ASN A 142 -5.25 -4.82 51.11
N ILE A 143 -4.48 -3.96 51.81
CA ILE A 143 -3.18 -4.33 52.41
C ILE A 143 -3.34 -5.47 53.44
N ALA A 144 -4.48 -5.54 54.13
CA ALA A 144 -4.78 -6.62 55.09
C ALA A 144 -5.26 -7.92 54.41
N VAL A 145 -5.72 -7.86 53.15
CA VAL A 145 -6.26 -9.01 52.41
C VAL A 145 -5.19 -9.65 51.50
N GLU A 146 -4.22 -8.86 51.02
CA GLU A 146 -3.14 -9.33 50.13
C GLU A 146 -2.12 -10.26 50.82
N SER A 147 -2.02 -10.28 52.16
CA SER A 147 -1.09 -11.17 52.87
C SER A 147 -1.62 -12.58 53.16
N VAL A 148 -2.85 -12.92 52.77
CA VAL A 148 -3.51 -14.17 53.22
C VAL A 148 -3.83 -15.18 52.10
N MET A 149 -3.72 -14.85 50.80
CA MET A 149 -4.22 -15.74 49.74
C MET A 149 -3.23 -15.97 48.59
N THR A 150 -2.01 -16.44 48.87
CA THR A 150 -1.23 -17.16 47.85
C THR A 150 -1.60 -18.63 47.89
N GLU A 151 -2.60 -19.03 47.11
CA GLU A 151 -2.78 -20.34 46.43
C GLU A 151 -4.07 -20.26 45.58
N GLU A 152 -4.08 -19.39 44.56
CA GLU A 152 -5.25 -19.24 43.70
C GLU A 152 -5.30 -20.30 42.60
N LYS A 153 -6.15 -21.30 42.82
CA LYS A 153 -6.69 -22.18 41.77
C LYS A 153 -7.20 -21.30 40.62
N PHE A 154 -6.74 -21.57 39.40
CA PHE A 154 -7.03 -20.82 38.17
C PHE A 154 -8.53 -20.48 37.99
N LYS A 155 -8.94 -19.29 38.47
CA LYS A 155 -10.25 -18.72 38.16
C LYS A 155 -10.26 -18.37 36.67
N LYS A 156 -11.31 -18.75 35.95
CA LYS A 156 -11.45 -18.49 34.51
C LYS A 156 -11.41 -16.96 34.27
N LYS A 157 -10.49 -16.49 33.42
CA LYS A 157 -10.35 -15.06 33.07
C LYS A 157 -11.67 -14.49 32.56
N THR A 158 -11.98 -13.25 32.98
CA THR A 158 -13.17 -12.53 32.51
C THR A 158 -13.01 -12.08 31.07
N SER A 159 -14.11 -11.86 30.36
CA SER A 159 -14.09 -11.41 28.95
C SER A 159 -13.27 -10.11 28.77
N ASN A 160 -13.41 -9.16 29.68
CA ASN A 160 -12.68 -7.89 29.63
C ASN A 160 -11.16 -8.10 29.80
N GLN A 161 -10.74 -9.01 30.69
CA GLN A 161 -9.33 -9.37 30.86
C GLN A 161 -8.76 -10.02 29.60
N LYS A 162 -9.53 -10.93 28.96
CA LYS A 162 -9.12 -11.55 27.68
C LYS A 162 -8.95 -10.52 26.57
N ALA A 163 -9.85 -9.54 26.47
CA ALA A 163 -9.77 -8.48 25.48
C ALA A 163 -8.50 -7.61 25.63
N LYS A 164 -8.07 -7.34 26.87
CA LYS A 164 -6.81 -6.61 27.15
C LYS A 164 -5.59 -7.40 26.69
N GLU A 165 -5.54 -8.69 27.02
CA GLU A 165 -4.44 -9.58 26.61
C GLU A 165 -4.36 -9.73 25.09
N GLU A 166 -5.50 -9.82 24.40
CA GLU A 166 -5.55 -9.89 22.94
C GLU A 166 -5.08 -8.58 22.29
N TYR A 167 -5.47 -7.43 22.85
CA TYR A 167 -5.01 -6.13 22.37
C TYR A 167 -3.48 -6.01 22.46
N GLU A 168 -2.88 -6.43 23.58
CA GLU A 168 -1.43 -6.43 23.77
C GLU A 168 -0.72 -7.37 22.79
N LYS A 169 -1.28 -8.56 22.55
CA LYS A 169 -0.75 -9.50 21.54
C LYS A 169 -0.78 -8.90 20.13
N ILE A 170 -1.90 -8.29 19.74
CA ILE A 170 -2.03 -7.62 18.43
C ILE A 170 -1.05 -6.45 18.32
N LYS A 171 -0.85 -5.69 19.40
CA LYS A 171 0.12 -4.59 19.44
C LYS A 171 1.55 -5.11 19.24
N ALA A 172 1.91 -6.19 19.90
CA ALA A 172 3.22 -6.84 19.76
C ALA A 172 3.42 -7.43 18.35
N GLU A 173 2.42 -8.09 17.77
CA GLU A 173 2.49 -8.61 16.40
C GLU A 173 2.70 -7.48 15.39
N ARG A 174 1.96 -6.37 15.53
CA ARG A 174 2.11 -5.18 14.68
C ARG A 174 3.50 -4.56 14.82
N ALA A 175 4.08 -4.54 16.02
CA ALA A 175 5.43 -4.03 16.24
C ALA A 175 6.47 -4.93 15.53
N LYS A 176 6.41 -6.25 15.73
CA LYS A 176 7.29 -7.22 15.04
C LYS A 176 7.20 -7.10 13.52
N LYS A 177 5.98 -6.98 12.98
CA LYS A 177 5.74 -6.81 11.54
C LYS A 177 6.31 -5.50 11.00
N LYS A 178 6.29 -4.41 11.79
CA LYS A 178 6.92 -3.13 11.41
C LYS A 178 8.44 -3.27 11.36
N GLU A 179 9.05 -3.87 12.39
CA GLU A 179 10.50 -4.09 12.43
C GLU A 179 10.99 -4.96 11.27
N GLU A 180 10.26 -6.04 10.94
CA GLU A 180 10.59 -6.86 9.78
C GLU A 180 10.47 -6.10 8.46
N ALA A 181 9.45 -5.26 8.31
CA ALA A 181 9.27 -4.43 7.12
C ALA A 181 10.39 -3.38 6.98
N GLU A 182 10.84 -2.79 8.09
CA GLU A 182 11.96 -1.86 8.14
C GLU A 182 13.28 -2.53 7.76
N LYS A 183 13.57 -3.71 8.31
CA LYS A 183 14.75 -4.51 7.92
C LYS A 183 14.72 -4.83 6.42
N ARG A 184 13.56 -5.26 5.89
CA ARG A 184 13.40 -5.53 4.45
C ARG A 184 13.57 -4.28 3.60
N ARG A 185 13.15 -3.11 4.10
CA ARG A 185 13.35 -1.83 3.43
C ARG A 185 14.83 -1.45 3.42
N GLN A 186 15.53 -1.57 4.53
CA GLN A 186 16.97 -1.32 4.64
C GLN A 186 17.75 -2.21 3.66
N GLN A 187 17.49 -3.52 3.66
CA GLN A 187 18.12 -4.45 2.71
C GLN A 187 17.92 -4.04 1.24
N ARG A 188 16.71 -3.58 0.88
CA ARG A 188 16.43 -3.09 -0.49
C ARG A 188 17.19 -1.81 -0.80
N GLU A 189 17.23 -0.87 0.13
CA GLU A 189 17.94 0.39 -0.02
C GLU A 189 19.45 0.17 -0.12
N GLU A 190 20.02 -0.69 0.72
CA GLU A 190 21.42 -1.10 0.68
C GLU A 190 21.76 -1.81 -0.63
N ALA A 191 20.96 -2.78 -1.06
CA ALA A 191 21.16 -3.45 -2.35
C ALA A 191 21.13 -2.47 -3.52
N GLN A 192 20.22 -1.49 -3.51
CA GLN A 192 20.19 -0.43 -4.53
C GLN A 192 21.42 0.48 -4.46
N ARG A 193 21.89 0.84 -3.27
CA ARG A 193 23.10 1.65 -3.08
C ARG A 193 24.32 0.92 -3.63
N LEU A 194 24.51 -0.34 -3.25
CA LEU A 194 25.59 -1.19 -3.74
C LEU A 194 25.56 -1.34 -5.27
N TYR A 195 24.38 -1.60 -5.84
CA TYR A 195 24.22 -1.66 -7.30
C TYR A 195 24.63 -0.34 -7.98
N LYS A 196 24.19 0.80 -7.44
CA LYS A 196 24.54 2.12 -7.99
C LYS A 196 26.03 2.41 -7.86
N GLN A 197 26.65 2.07 -6.73
CA GLN A 197 28.10 2.23 -6.53
C GLN A 197 28.89 1.41 -7.55
N LYS A 198 28.62 0.10 -7.63
CA LYS A 198 29.26 -0.79 -8.62
C LYS A 198 29.06 -0.30 -10.05
N LYS A 199 27.86 0.20 -10.37
CA LYS A 199 27.56 0.78 -11.69
C LYS A 199 28.39 2.03 -11.97
N MET A 200 28.52 2.93 -11.00
CA MET A 200 29.31 4.15 -11.13
C MET A 200 30.81 3.86 -11.23
N GLU A 201 31.32 2.91 -10.47
CA GLU A 201 32.72 2.45 -10.53
C GLU A 201 33.04 1.84 -11.90
N ALA A 202 32.19 0.91 -12.37
CA ALA A 202 32.34 0.33 -13.70
C ALA A 202 32.29 1.41 -14.79
N TYR A 203 31.34 2.35 -14.70
CA TYR A 203 31.26 3.46 -15.64
C TYR A 203 32.52 4.33 -15.59
N LYS A 204 33.05 4.64 -14.40
CA LYS A 204 34.27 5.44 -14.23
C LYS A 204 35.49 4.76 -14.87
N ILE A 205 35.59 3.44 -14.81
CA ILE A 205 36.68 2.69 -15.46
C ILE A 205 36.49 2.70 -16.98
N LEU A 206 35.29 2.34 -17.46
CA LEU A 206 35.00 2.17 -18.88
C LEU A 206 34.92 3.48 -19.66
N SER A 207 34.55 4.59 -19.00
CA SER A 207 34.42 5.92 -19.62
C SER A 207 35.74 6.69 -19.74
N LYS A 208 36.83 6.20 -19.14
CA LYS A 208 38.15 6.84 -19.23
C LYS A 208 38.65 6.82 -20.68
N LYS A 209 39.13 7.98 -21.12
CA LYS A 209 39.68 8.21 -22.45
C LYS A 209 41.11 8.73 -22.35
N THR A 210 41.91 8.47 -23.37
CA THR A 210 43.26 9.02 -23.52
C THR A 210 43.19 10.52 -23.85
N LYS A 211 44.33 11.23 -23.80
CA LYS A 211 44.39 12.66 -24.15
C LYS A 211 43.84 12.96 -25.55
N LYS A 212 43.90 11.99 -26.46
CA LYS A 212 43.36 12.07 -27.84
C LYS A 212 41.87 11.68 -27.94
N GLY A 213 41.19 11.43 -26.82
CA GLY A 213 39.76 11.08 -26.77
C GLY A 213 39.43 9.61 -27.09
N GLN A 214 40.43 8.77 -27.34
CA GLN A 214 40.23 7.33 -27.59
C GLN A 214 39.95 6.60 -26.28
N PRO A 215 39.13 5.54 -26.27
CA PRO A 215 38.90 4.72 -25.08
C PRO A 215 40.22 4.08 -24.60
N ASN A 216 40.42 4.02 -23.28
CA ASN A 216 41.59 3.35 -22.72
C ASN A 216 41.36 1.83 -22.65
N LEU A 217 41.82 1.11 -23.67
CA LEU A 217 41.63 -0.34 -23.84
C LEU A 217 42.19 -1.16 -22.68
N ASN A 218 43.33 -0.77 -22.11
CA ASN A 218 43.98 -1.52 -21.03
C ASN A 218 43.06 -1.62 -19.79
N LEU A 219 42.46 -0.49 -19.40
CA LEU A 219 41.51 -0.46 -18.27
C LEU A 219 40.23 -1.24 -18.54
N GLN A 220 39.76 -1.26 -19.79
CA GLN A 220 38.60 -2.06 -20.19
C GLN A 220 38.93 -3.56 -20.15
N MET A 221 40.13 -3.94 -20.57
CA MET A 221 40.62 -5.31 -20.55
C MET A 221 40.76 -5.83 -19.11
N GLU A 222 41.37 -5.05 -18.22
CA GLU A 222 41.49 -5.39 -16.79
C GLU A 222 40.12 -5.62 -16.14
N PHE A 223 39.15 -4.74 -16.39
CA PHE A 223 37.79 -4.90 -15.89
C PHE A 223 37.10 -6.16 -16.44
N LEU A 224 37.37 -6.54 -17.68
CA LEU A 224 36.86 -7.76 -18.30
C LEU A 224 37.48 -9.01 -17.69
N LEU A 225 38.80 -9.03 -17.52
CA LEU A 225 39.52 -10.13 -16.87
C LEU A 225 39.03 -10.33 -15.43
N GLN A 226 38.84 -9.24 -14.68
CA GLN A 226 38.29 -9.29 -13.33
C GLN A 226 36.89 -9.92 -13.31
N LYS A 227 36.03 -9.60 -14.29
CA LYS A 227 34.70 -10.23 -14.41
C LYS A 227 34.78 -11.71 -14.73
N ILE A 228 35.70 -12.12 -15.60
CA ILE A 228 35.88 -13.54 -15.94
C ILE A 228 36.30 -14.30 -14.69
N GLN A 229 37.29 -13.80 -13.93
CA GLN A 229 37.75 -14.41 -12.68
C GLN A 229 36.69 -14.46 -11.58
N GLN A 230 35.74 -13.52 -11.56
CA GLN A 230 34.62 -13.53 -10.59
C GLN A 230 33.50 -14.49 -10.98
N ASN A 231 33.42 -14.87 -12.26
CA ASN A 231 32.39 -15.76 -12.78
C ASN A 231 32.87 -17.22 -12.89
N THR A 232 34.18 -17.45 -12.77
CA THR A 232 34.81 -18.77 -12.59
C THR A 232 34.77 -19.16 -11.12
#